data_AF-A0A1Z9GY77-F1
#
_entry.id   AF-A0A1Z9GY77-F1
#
_cell.length_a   1.000
_cell.length_b   1.000
_cell.length_c   1.000
_cell.angle_alpha   90.00
_cell.angle_beta   90.00
_cell.angle_gamma   90.00
#
_symmetry.space_group_name_H-M   'P 1'
#
loop_
_entity.id
_entity.type
_entity.pdbx_description
1 polymer ?
#
loop_
_entity_poly.entity_id
_entity_poly.type
_entity_poly.pdbx_seq_one_letter_code
_entity_poly.pdbx_strand_id
1 'polypeptide(L)' 'MDELERIKQLAGVDKPQESSMGENLSYTGTEKSQYQRKHNIKPGTDEWFQLWFSRPKLTGANPMPKNK' A
#
# COMPACT_ATOMS: atom_id res chain seq x y z
N MET A 1 8.92 -31.57 22.65
CA MET A 1 7.97 -30.69 21.94
C MET A 1 6.59 -31.09 22.38
N ASP A 2 5.86 -30.16 22.98
CA ASP A 2 4.54 -30.43 23.53
C ASP A 2 3.57 -30.72 22.37
N GLU A 3 2.69 -31.72 22.50
CA GLU A 3 1.76 -32.11 21.44
C GLU A 3 0.85 -30.94 21.03
N LEU A 4 0.50 -30.10 22.01
CA LEU A 4 -0.26 -28.87 21.80
C LEU A 4 0.49 -27.86 20.93
N GLU A 5 1.81 -27.73 21.07
CA GLU A 5 2.61 -26.86 20.20
C GLU A 5 2.61 -27.37 18.76
N ARG A 6 2.75 -28.68 18.58
CA ARG A 6 2.73 -29.32 17.25
C ARG A 6 1.38 -29.13 16.56
N ILE A 7 0.27 -29.25 17.29
CA ILE A 7 -1.07 -29.01 16.74
C ILE A 7 -1.24 -27.54 16.33
N LYS A 8 -0.79 -26.59 17.16
CA LYS A 8 -0.86 -25.16 16.81
C LYS A 8 -0.05 -24.83 15.56
N GLN A 9 1.12 -25.45 15.39
CA GLN A 9 1.97 -25.27 14.21
C GLN A 9 1.34 -25.88 12.95
N LEU A 10 0.76 -27.08 13.04
CA LEU A 10 0.06 -27.71 11.92
C LEU A 10 -1.20 -26.94 11.51
N ALA A 11 -1.88 -26.31 12.48
CA ALA A 11 -3.06 -25.48 12.24
C ALA A 11 -2.72 -24.06 11.75
N GLY A 12 -1.44 -23.67 11.72
CA GLY A 12 -1.01 -22.32 11.33
C GLY A 12 -1.43 -21.22 12.32
N VAL A 13 -1.67 -21.58 13.59
CA VAL A 13 -2.06 -20.65 14.68
C VAL A 13 -0.89 -20.43 15.66
N ASP A 14 0.29 -20.97 15.35
CA ASP A 14 1.51 -20.87 16.15
C ASP A 14 2.11 -19.47 16.14
N LYS A 15 1.87 -18.69 15.08
CA LYS A 15 2.42 -17.34 14.92
C LYS A 15 1.29 -16.32 14.94
N PRO A 16 1.34 -15.28 15.80
CA PRO A 16 0.53 -14.10 15.55
C PRO A 16 0.87 -13.62 14.15
N GLN A 17 -0.15 -13.43 13.32
CA GLN A 17 0.02 -12.87 11.99
C GLN A 17 0.67 -11.49 12.17
N GLU A 18 1.99 -11.41 12.03
CA GLU A 18 2.65 -10.14 11.78
C GLU A 18 1.93 -9.57 10.57
N SER A 19 1.42 -8.36 10.71
CA SER A 19 0.73 -7.61 9.66
C SER A 19 1.70 -7.44 8.49
N SER A 20 1.86 -8.48 7.67
CA SER A 20 2.89 -8.68 6.65
C SER A 20 2.61 -7.85 5.40
N MET A 21 1.90 -6.74 5.53
CA MET A 21 2.03 -5.64 4.60
C MET A 21 2.91 -4.59 5.28
N GLY A 22 4.22 -4.78 5.19
CA GLY A 22 5.25 -3.83 5.63
C GLY A 22 5.23 -2.47 4.91
N GLU A 23 4.12 -2.11 4.28
CA GLU A 23 3.85 -0.77 3.79
C GLU A 23 2.51 -0.34 4.39
N ASN A 24 2.45 0.84 5.01
CA ASN A 24 1.19 1.48 5.35
C ASN A 24 0.50 1.90 4.04
N LEU A 25 -0.06 0.93 3.27
CA LEU A 25 -0.86 1.21 2.06
C LEU A 25 -1.94 2.26 2.36
N SER A 26 -2.44 2.24 3.59
CA SER A 26 -3.42 3.20 4.10
C SER A 26 -2.92 4.65 4.03
N TYR A 27 -1.67 4.93 4.43
CA TYR A 27 -1.17 6.31 4.51
C TYR A 27 -0.90 6.88 3.12
N THR A 28 -0.13 6.15 2.29
CA THR A 28 0.18 6.57 0.92
C THR A 28 -1.06 6.61 0.03
N GLY A 29 -2.01 5.67 0.21
CA GLY A 29 -3.29 5.70 -0.50
C GLY A 29 -4.16 6.89 -0.10
N THR A 30 -4.13 7.28 1.18
CA THR A 30 -4.85 8.46 1.68
C THR A 30 -4.28 9.75 1.10
N GLU A 31 -2.96 9.92 1.08
CA GLU A 31 -2.30 11.09 0.48
C GLU A 31 -2.62 11.23 -1.01
N LYS A 32 -2.56 10.13 -1.77
CA LYS A 32 -2.94 10.11 -3.20
C LYS A 32 -4.40 10.49 -3.40
N SER A 33 -5.30 9.98 -2.57
CA SER A 33 -6.73 10.31 -2.64
C SER A 33 -7.00 11.80 -2.36
N GLN A 34 -6.31 12.38 -1.38
CA GLN A 34 -6.38 13.81 -1.09
C GLN A 34 -5.85 14.65 -2.26
N TYR A 35 -4.70 14.28 -2.83
CA TYR A 35 -4.13 14.94 -4.00
C TYR A 35 -5.05 14.86 -5.22
N GLN A 36 -5.65 13.68 -5.48
CA GLN A 36 -6.61 13.48 -6.55
C GLN A 36 -7.79 14.45 -6.44
N ARG A 37 -8.36 14.61 -5.23
CA ARG A 37 -9.46 15.54 -4.97
C ARG A 37 -9.03 17.01 -5.12
N LYS A 38 -7.87 17.38 -4.58
CA LYS A 38 -7.36 18.76 -4.63
C LYS A 38 -7.13 19.24 -6.07
N HIS A 39 -6.62 18.37 -6.93
CA HIS A 39 -6.28 18.71 -8.32
C HIS A 39 -7.34 18.29 -9.33
N ASN A 40 -8.53 17.88 -8.88
CA ASN A 40 -9.66 17.45 -9.71
C ASN A 40 -9.27 16.38 -10.77
N ILE A 41 -8.39 15.46 -10.36
CA ILE A 41 -7.87 14.40 -11.23
C ILE A 41 -8.95 13.33 -11.41
N LYS A 42 -9.42 13.18 -12.65
CA LYS A 42 -10.48 12.22 -12.99
C LYS A 42 -9.92 10.81 -13.13
N PRO A 43 -10.59 9.78 -12.61
CA PRO A 43 -10.23 8.39 -12.86
C PRO A 43 -10.10 8.12 -14.37
N GLY A 44 -9.05 7.41 -14.77
CA GLY A 44 -8.80 7.05 -16.17
C GLY A 44 -8.08 8.10 -17.02
N THR A 45 -7.67 9.25 -16.45
CA THR A 45 -6.74 10.17 -17.13
C THR A 45 -5.28 9.74 -16.93
N ASP A 46 -4.39 10.24 -17.78
CA ASP A 46 -2.95 9.99 -17.65
C ASP A 46 -2.41 10.46 -16.28
N GLU A 47 -2.89 11.61 -15.80
CA GLU A 47 -2.53 12.13 -14.47
C GLU A 47 -2.98 11.19 -13.33
N TRP A 48 -4.15 10.57 -13.48
CA TRP A 48 -4.63 9.58 -12.52
C TRP A 48 -3.78 8.32 -12.53
N PHE A 49 -3.44 7.83 -13.72
CA PHE A 49 -2.59 6.65 -13.85
C PHE A 49 -1.19 6.92 -13.26
N GLN A 50 -0.62 8.08 -13.54
CA GLN A 50 0.67 8.49 -12.99
C GLN A 50 0.64 8.64 -11.47
N LEU A 51 -0.43 9.18 -10.89
CA LEU A 51 -0.59 9.28 -9.43
C LEU A 51 -0.63 7.90 -8.74
N TRP A 52 -1.37 6.95 -9.31
CA TRP A 52 -1.59 5.64 -8.68
C TRP A 52 -0.50 4.62 -9.00
N PHE A 53 0.04 4.61 -10.23
CA PHE A 53 0.86 3.51 -10.78
C PHE A 53 2.29 3.90 -11.18
N SER A 54 2.75 5.12 -10.92
CA SER A 54 4.12 5.56 -11.28
C SER A 54 5.26 4.79 -10.62
N ARG A 55 5.04 4.04 -9.53
CA ARG A 55 6.08 3.27 -8.81
C ARG A 55 7.38 4.08 -8.59
N PRO A 56 7.33 5.19 -7.82
CA PRO A 56 8.43 6.15 -7.67
C PRO A 56 9.76 5.50 -7.27
N LYS A 57 9.73 4.47 -6.42
CA LYS A 57 10.92 3.72 -5.97
C LYS A 57 11.65 3.00 -7.12
N LEU A 58 10.99 2.75 -8.25
CA LEU A 58 11.52 1.99 -9.38
C LEU A 58 11.74 2.83 -10.63
N THR A 59 10.89 3.85 -10.85
CA THR A 59 10.95 4.69 -12.05
C THR A 59 11.60 6.04 -11.80
N GLY A 60 11.77 6.46 -10.54
CA GLY A 60 12.17 7.81 -10.18
C GLY A 60 11.13 8.89 -10.50
N ALA A 61 9.95 8.51 -10.99
CA ALA A 61 8.89 9.46 -11.34
C ALA A 61 8.22 10.01 -10.08
N ASN A 62 7.88 11.31 -10.09
CA ASN A 62 7.11 11.92 -9.01
C ASN A 62 5.58 11.74 -9.28
N PRO A 63 4.84 10.94 -8.48
CA PRO A 63 3.38 10.79 -8.62
C PRO A 63 2.59 12.07 -8.33
N MET A 64 3.17 13.02 -7.59
CA MET A 64 2.51 14.24 -7.12
C MET A 64 3.34 15.48 -7.51
N PRO A 65 3.44 15.81 -8.81
CA PRO A 65 4.31 16.89 -9.29
C PRO A 65 3.78 18.30 -9.01
N LYS A 66 2.48 18.46 -8.74
CA LYS A 66 1.88 19.79 -8.47
C LYS A 66 2.07 20.13 -6.99
N ASN A 67 3.07 20.95 -6.68
CA ASN A 67 3.26 21.50 -5.34
C ASN A 67 2.13 22.49 -4.98
N LYS A 68 1.98 22.70 -3.67
CA LYS A 68 0.81 23.30 -3.01
C LYS A 68 0.32 24.60 -3.62
#